data_AF-A0A5B8CU39-F1
#
_entry.id   AF-A0A5B8CU39-F1
#
_cell.length_a   1.000
_cell.length_b   1.000
_cell.length_c   1.000
_cell.angle_alpha   90.00
_cell.angle_beta   90.00
_cell.angle_gamma   90.00
#
_symmetry.space_group_name_H-M   'P 1'
#
loop_
_entity.id
_entity.type
_entity.pdbx_description
1 polymer ?
#
loop_
_entity_poly.entity_id
_entity_poly.type
_entity_poly.pdbx_seq_one_letter_code
_entity_poly.pdbx_strand_id
1 'polypeptide(L)'
;MKLLKSLLASCLLLSSMSSQAAVEYFGVLLSGDYAPSSSFASLSVTGSGSVYDFTLTTNNLNALFTSGAFIGRLVVETDPDISLVGRNAVTLDISNLSGGVTKLSASNAGGPTGGWDFSFVLGQGEANRLTANESVSWRATFSQDVTFTNYAAHVQGLTTAQGGSAWYTPSVVTPVPEPESLGMFALGLGLLTLSARRQNKK
;
A
#
# COMPACT_ATOMS: atom_id res chain seq x y z
N MET A 1 25.97 -51.02 -2.28
CA MET A 1 24.94 -50.15 -1.64
C MET A 1 25.51 -48.78 -1.23
N LYS A 2 26.03 -47.97 -2.18
CA LYS A 2 26.57 -46.62 -1.89
C LYS A 2 25.91 -45.50 -2.72
N LEU A 3 24.88 -45.82 -3.51
CA LEU A 3 24.24 -44.87 -4.43
C LEU A 3 22.88 -44.35 -3.93
N LEU A 4 22.39 -44.81 -2.78
CA LEU A 4 21.05 -44.43 -2.27
C LEU A 4 21.07 -43.28 -1.25
N LYS A 5 22.25 -42.76 -0.87
CA LYS A 5 22.36 -41.69 0.15
C LYS A 5 22.51 -40.27 -0.42
N SER A 6 22.59 -40.12 -1.75
CA SER A 6 22.84 -38.82 -2.39
C SER A 6 21.58 -38.12 -2.94
N LEU A 7 20.40 -38.73 -2.84
CA LEU A 7 19.19 -38.20 -3.50
C LEU A 7 18.31 -37.32 -2.60
N LEU A 8 18.73 -37.02 -1.37
CA LEU A 8 17.94 -36.26 -0.38
C LEU A 8 18.39 -34.80 -0.22
N ALA A 9 19.33 -34.31 -1.04
CA ALA A 9 20.09 -33.09 -0.76
C ALA A 9 19.90 -31.94 -1.79
N SER A 10 18.76 -31.84 -2.49
CA SER A 10 18.59 -30.75 -3.47
C SER A 10 17.19 -30.12 -3.61
N CYS A 11 16.29 -30.30 -2.66
CA CYS A 11 14.98 -29.60 -2.67
C CYS A 11 14.89 -28.37 -1.75
N LEU A 12 16.02 -27.89 -1.23
CA LEU A 12 16.10 -26.63 -0.47
C LEU A 12 16.69 -25.53 -1.35
N LEU A 13 15.96 -25.15 -2.41
CA LEU A 13 16.10 -23.80 -2.96
C LEU A 13 14.89 -23.02 -2.45
N LEU A 14 15.20 -22.25 -1.41
CA LEU A 14 14.36 -21.32 -0.71
C LEU A 14 13.45 -20.56 -1.67
N SER A 15 12.16 -20.67 -1.41
CA SER A 15 11.13 -19.76 -1.87
C SER A 15 11.55 -18.33 -1.54
N SER A 16 12.08 -17.62 -2.53
CA SER A 16 12.06 -16.17 -2.53
C SER A 16 10.60 -15.76 -2.62
N MET A 17 9.96 -15.58 -1.46
CA MET A 17 8.67 -14.92 -1.36
C MET A 17 8.90 -13.48 -1.81
N SER A 18 8.72 -13.22 -3.10
CA SER A 18 8.58 -11.86 -3.59
C SER A 18 7.27 -11.33 -3.01
N SER A 19 7.35 -10.48 -1.98
CA SER A 19 6.22 -9.66 -1.56
C SER A 19 5.96 -8.67 -2.70
N GLN A 20 5.03 -8.99 -3.60
CA GLN A 20 4.59 -8.03 -4.60
C GLN A 20 3.91 -6.86 -3.88
N ALA A 21 4.22 -5.63 -4.31
CA ALA A 21 3.57 -4.44 -3.78
C ALA A 21 2.08 -4.47 -4.13
N ALA A 22 1.20 -4.40 -3.13
CA ALA A 22 -0.19 -4.06 -3.40
C ALA A 22 -0.24 -2.58 -3.82
N VAL A 23 -0.82 -2.31 -4.99
CA VAL A 23 -1.06 -0.95 -5.48
C VAL A 23 -2.54 -0.65 -5.37
N GLU A 24 -2.86 0.34 -4.55
CA GLU A 24 -4.19 0.82 -4.30
C GLU A 24 -4.44 2.12 -5.05
N TYR A 25 -5.65 2.33 -5.58
CA TYR A 25 -5.98 3.49 -6.42
C TYR A 25 -7.08 4.33 -5.79
N PHE A 26 -6.78 5.56 -5.36
CA PHE A 26 -7.75 6.47 -4.76
C PHE A 26 -8.70 7.06 -5.79
N GLY A 27 -10.00 6.96 -5.52
CA GLY A 27 -11.05 7.52 -6.38
C GLY A 27 -12.46 7.43 -5.83
N VAL A 28 -12.69 6.74 -4.71
CA VAL A 28 -14.01 6.60 -4.10
C VAL A 28 -14.18 7.68 -3.03
N LEU A 29 -15.25 8.48 -3.13
CA LEU A 29 -15.55 9.52 -2.14
C LEU A 29 -15.91 8.87 -0.80
N LEU A 30 -15.14 9.20 0.24
CA LEU A 30 -15.42 8.81 1.62
C LEU A 30 -16.18 9.91 2.37
N SER A 31 -15.78 11.17 2.19
CA SER A 31 -16.42 12.33 2.82
C SER A 31 -16.14 13.62 2.05
N GLY A 32 -17.13 14.49 1.93
CA GLY A 32 -17.06 15.74 1.17
C GLY A 32 -18.12 15.77 0.07
N ASP A 33 -18.00 16.71 -0.86
CA ASP A 33 -19.10 17.05 -1.79
C ASP A 33 -18.83 16.66 -3.25
N TYR A 34 -17.61 16.22 -3.58
CA TYR A 34 -17.20 15.99 -4.96
C TYR A 34 -16.65 14.58 -5.16
N ALA A 35 -17.25 13.80 -6.06
CA ALA A 35 -16.74 12.50 -6.46
C ALA A 35 -16.02 12.62 -7.82
N PRO A 36 -14.72 12.26 -7.93
CA PRO A 36 -14.02 12.27 -9.20
C PRO A 36 -14.53 11.16 -10.12
N SER A 37 -14.41 11.36 -11.43
CA SER A 37 -14.85 10.39 -12.44
C SER A 37 -13.90 9.18 -12.59
N SER A 38 -12.70 9.24 -12.00
CA SER A 38 -11.69 8.18 -12.06
C SER A 38 -10.69 8.30 -10.91
N SER A 39 -9.79 7.32 -10.80
CA SER A 39 -8.73 7.36 -9.79
C SER A 39 -7.74 8.49 -10.06
N PHE A 40 -7.42 9.27 -9.04
CA PHE A 40 -6.53 10.43 -9.14
C PHE A 40 -5.13 10.20 -8.58
N ALA A 41 -4.98 9.19 -7.72
CA ALA A 41 -3.71 8.83 -7.08
C ALA A 41 -3.62 7.33 -6.85
N SER A 42 -2.41 6.85 -6.61
CA SER A 42 -2.13 5.46 -6.26
C SER A 42 -1.13 5.36 -5.10
N LEU A 43 -1.36 4.42 -4.19
CA LEU A 43 -0.44 4.07 -3.11
C LEU A 43 0.13 2.68 -3.36
N SER A 44 1.45 2.56 -3.34
CA SER A 44 2.16 1.29 -3.33
C SER A 44 2.82 1.11 -1.97
N VAL A 45 2.60 -0.03 -1.34
CA VAL A 45 3.24 -0.38 -0.06
C VAL A 45 3.97 -1.71 -0.21
N THR A 46 5.26 -1.70 0.12
CA THR A 46 6.11 -2.89 0.13
C THR A 46 6.80 -3.05 1.47
N GLY A 47 6.93 -4.28 1.95
CA GLY A 47 7.53 -4.56 3.25
C GLY A 47 6.64 -5.48 4.07
N SER A 48 7.09 -5.79 5.28
CA SER A 48 6.36 -6.65 6.21
C SER A 48 6.85 -6.44 7.64
N GLY A 49 6.01 -6.85 8.60
CA GLY A 49 6.31 -6.71 10.03
C GLY A 49 6.27 -5.24 10.44
N SER A 50 7.45 -4.67 10.69
CA SER A 50 7.63 -3.32 11.24
C SER A 50 8.25 -2.32 10.27
N VAL A 51 8.65 -2.74 9.06
CA VAL A 51 9.34 -1.87 8.10
C VAL A 51 8.63 -1.90 6.76
N TYR A 52 8.22 -0.72 6.29
CA TYR A 52 7.46 -0.55 5.06
C TYR A 52 7.98 0.62 4.24
N ASP A 53 8.16 0.39 2.95
CA ASP A 53 8.41 1.41 1.94
C ASP A 53 7.08 1.78 1.27
N PHE A 54 6.75 3.06 1.35
CA PHE A 54 5.57 3.66 0.76
C PHE A 54 5.95 4.44 -0.48
N THR A 55 5.08 4.41 -1.49
CA THR A 55 5.15 5.31 -2.65
C THR A 55 3.74 5.80 -2.98
N LEU A 56 3.49 7.09 -2.80
CA LEU A 56 2.25 7.75 -3.18
C LEU A 56 2.49 8.54 -4.47
N THR A 57 1.73 8.23 -5.51
CA THR A 57 1.80 8.89 -6.81
C THR A 57 0.47 9.55 -7.13
N THR A 58 0.50 10.76 -7.64
CA THR A 58 -0.67 11.47 -8.16
C THR A 58 -0.62 11.47 -9.67
N ASN A 59 -1.74 11.14 -10.32
CA ASN A 59 -1.75 10.94 -11.77
C ASN A 59 -2.47 12.10 -12.49
N ASN A 60 -3.62 12.56 -11.98
CA ASN A 60 -4.47 13.51 -12.72
C ASN A 60 -5.22 14.50 -11.82
N LEU A 61 -4.65 14.88 -10.66
CA LEU A 61 -5.30 15.81 -9.71
C LEU A 61 -5.84 17.08 -10.39
N ASN A 62 -5.02 17.72 -11.24
CA ASN A 62 -5.39 19.00 -11.87
C ASN A 62 -6.57 18.89 -12.84
N ALA A 63 -6.64 17.77 -13.57
CA ALA A 63 -7.69 17.53 -14.56
C ALA A 63 -9.00 17.09 -13.91
N LEU A 64 -8.93 16.36 -12.78
CA LEU A 64 -10.10 15.81 -12.09
C LEU A 64 -10.69 16.75 -11.05
N PHE A 65 -9.89 17.68 -10.51
CA PHE A 65 -10.31 18.61 -9.47
C PHE A 65 -10.10 20.07 -9.89
N THR A 66 -8.91 20.62 -9.63
CA THR A 66 -8.50 21.99 -9.92
C THR A 66 -6.98 22.04 -10.04
N SER A 67 -6.42 23.08 -10.65
CA SER A 67 -4.95 23.31 -10.68
C SER A 67 -4.34 23.57 -9.31
N GLY A 68 -5.15 23.89 -8.30
CA GLY A 68 -4.72 24.08 -6.92
C GLY A 68 -4.85 22.82 -6.06
N ALA A 69 -5.32 21.70 -6.62
CA ALA A 69 -5.58 20.49 -5.86
C ALA A 69 -4.28 19.76 -5.47
N PHE A 70 -4.19 19.33 -4.22
CA PHE A 70 -3.06 18.57 -3.71
C PHE A 70 -3.48 17.59 -2.62
N ILE A 71 -2.69 16.53 -2.43
CA ILE A 71 -2.87 15.63 -1.28
C ILE A 71 -2.12 16.22 -0.08
N GLY A 72 -2.88 16.56 0.97
CA GLY A 72 -2.33 17.12 2.20
C GLY A 72 -2.15 16.10 3.32
N ARG A 73 -2.87 14.97 3.26
CA ARG A 73 -2.80 13.95 4.31
C ARG A 73 -3.15 12.58 3.76
N LEU A 74 -2.51 11.56 4.30
CA LEU A 74 -2.88 10.16 4.15
C LEU A 74 -3.15 9.60 5.55
N VAL A 75 -4.39 9.21 5.83
CA VAL A 75 -4.74 8.49 7.07
C VAL A 75 -4.65 6.99 6.82
N VAL A 76 -4.28 6.26 7.87
CA VAL A 76 -4.00 4.83 7.82
C VAL A 76 -4.68 4.16 9.00
N GLU A 77 -5.31 3.03 8.73
CA GLU A 77 -5.86 2.10 9.72
C GLU A 77 -4.99 0.84 9.73
N THR A 78 -4.73 0.30 10.92
CA THR A 78 -3.86 -0.86 11.14
C THR A 78 -4.49 -1.92 12.04
N ASP A 79 -3.95 -3.13 11.96
CA ASP A 79 -4.17 -4.22 12.92
C ASP A 79 -2.80 -4.70 13.45
N PRO A 80 -2.55 -4.63 14.77
CA PRO A 80 -3.42 -4.03 15.81
C PRO A 80 -3.61 -2.52 15.62
N ASP A 81 -4.68 -1.96 16.18
CA ASP A 81 -4.88 -0.49 16.28
C ASP A 81 -3.69 0.12 17.04
N ILE A 82 -2.98 1.03 16.37
CA ILE A 82 -1.84 1.74 16.95
C ILE A 82 -2.16 3.23 17.12
N SER A 83 -2.03 3.72 18.35
CA SER A 83 -1.94 5.18 18.56
C SER A 83 -0.47 5.61 18.58
N LEU A 84 -0.19 6.79 18.02
CA LEU A 84 1.13 7.43 18.14
C LEU A 84 1.28 8.24 19.43
N VAL A 85 0.25 8.30 20.27
CA VAL A 85 0.25 9.05 21.54
C VAL A 85 -0.31 8.21 22.69
N GLY A 86 0.09 8.53 23.92
CA GLY A 86 -0.41 7.85 25.13
C GLY A 86 0.51 6.75 25.66
N ARG A 87 0.02 5.97 26.64
CA ARG A 87 0.84 5.00 27.39
C ARG A 87 1.33 3.80 26.56
N ASN A 88 0.63 3.47 25.48
CA ASN A 88 0.95 2.37 24.58
C ASN A 88 1.35 2.88 23.18
N ALA A 89 1.91 4.10 23.12
CA ALA A 89 2.25 4.72 21.86
C ALA A 89 3.27 3.88 21.09
N VAL A 90 2.94 3.58 19.83
CA VAL A 90 3.90 2.98 18.90
C VAL A 90 4.80 4.09 18.37
N THR A 91 6.11 3.83 18.35
CA THR A 91 7.05 4.76 17.72
C THR A 91 7.05 4.50 16.22
N LEU A 92 6.87 5.56 15.44
CA LEU A 92 6.96 5.56 13.98
C LEU A 92 8.08 6.51 13.56
N ASP A 93 9.14 5.93 12.98
CA ASP A 93 10.23 6.68 12.34
C ASP A 93 9.99 6.78 10.83
N ILE A 94 10.26 7.96 10.26
CA ILE A 94 10.16 8.22 8.82
C ILE A 94 11.56 8.50 8.29
N SER A 95 12.00 7.70 7.33
CA SER A 95 13.31 7.84 6.68
C SER A 95 13.20 7.73 5.17
N ASN A 96 14.32 7.94 4.46
CA ASN A 96 14.43 7.79 3.00
C ASN A 96 13.39 8.60 2.19
N LEU A 97 12.99 9.77 2.70
CA LEU A 97 12.06 10.65 1.99
C LEU A 97 12.67 11.13 0.67
N SER A 98 11.93 10.96 -0.43
CA SER A 98 12.32 11.39 -1.77
C SER A 98 11.08 11.72 -2.62
N GLY A 99 11.28 12.48 -3.70
CA GLY A 99 10.21 12.89 -4.62
C GLY A 99 9.74 14.33 -4.40
N GLY A 100 8.47 14.60 -4.72
CA GLY A 100 7.87 15.95 -4.77
C GLY A 100 7.58 16.59 -3.40
N VAL A 101 7.81 15.89 -2.29
CA VAL A 101 7.58 16.42 -0.94
C VAL A 101 8.89 16.41 -0.15
N THR A 102 9.26 17.55 0.42
CA THR A 102 10.54 17.72 1.15
C THR A 102 10.42 17.53 2.66
N LYS A 103 9.20 17.53 3.19
CA LYS A 103 8.89 17.24 4.60
C LYS A 103 7.66 16.36 4.72
N LEU A 104 7.83 15.27 5.45
CA LEU A 104 6.78 14.34 5.83
C LEU A 104 6.83 14.15 7.35
N SER A 105 5.68 14.14 8.00
CA SER A 105 5.58 13.86 9.43
C SER A 105 4.45 12.88 9.70
N ALA A 106 4.58 12.11 10.78
CA ALA A 106 3.48 11.32 11.31
C ALA A 106 2.78 12.11 12.42
N SER A 107 1.47 11.97 12.50
CA SER A 107 0.68 12.49 13.62
C SER A 107 -0.42 11.51 13.98
N ASN A 108 -0.92 11.57 15.23
CA ASN A 108 -2.09 10.78 15.60
C ASN A 108 -3.23 11.07 14.63
N ALA A 109 -4.00 10.04 14.31
CA ALA A 109 -5.00 10.15 13.28
C ALA A 109 -6.05 11.23 13.57
N GLY A 110 -6.44 11.90 12.50
CA GLY A 110 -7.65 12.68 12.37
C GLY A 110 -8.15 12.52 10.93
N GLY A 111 -9.43 12.19 10.78
CA GLY A 111 -10.03 11.84 9.49
C GLY A 111 -11.55 11.75 9.62
N PRO A 112 -12.27 11.62 8.50
CA PRO A 112 -13.72 11.45 8.53
C PRO A 112 -14.08 10.12 9.20
N THR A 113 -15.30 10.02 9.72
CA THR A 113 -15.94 8.81 10.26
C THR A 113 -15.28 8.13 11.47
N GLY A 114 -14.08 8.54 11.91
CA GLY A 114 -13.34 7.87 12.98
C GLY A 114 -12.72 6.54 12.51
N GLY A 115 -11.97 5.86 13.39
CA GLY A 115 -11.35 4.55 13.09
C GLY A 115 -10.03 4.62 12.32
N TRP A 116 -9.32 5.74 12.40
CA TRP A 116 -7.98 5.87 11.84
C TRP A 116 -6.97 5.88 12.99
N ASP A 117 -5.81 5.29 12.76
CA ASP A 117 -4.81 5.05 13.80
C ASP A 117 -3.74 6.15 13.80
N PHE A 118 -3.24 6.45 12.60
CA PHE A 118 -2.31 7.55 12.39
C PHE A 118 -2.50 8.21 11.02
N SER A 119 -1.76 9.31 10.82
CA SER A 119 -1.71 9.98 9.53
C SER A 119 -0.30 10.42 9.15
N PHE A 120 0.02 10.26 7.88
CA PHE A 120 1.13 10.97 7.25
C PHE A 120 0.65 12.34 6.80
N VAL A 121 1.28 13.38 7.31
CA VAL A 121 0.96 14.77 7.01
C VAL A 121 1.93 15.28 5.95
N LEU A 122 1.36 15.59 4.79
CA LEU A 122 2.01 16.24 3.65
C LEU A 122 1.50 17.69 3.58
N GLY A 123 1.91 18.45 2.56
CA GLY A 123 1.30 19.73 2.21
C GLY A 123 1.54 20.87 3.21
N GLN A 124 2.47 20.73 4.16
CA GLN A 124 2.82 21.81 5.10
C GLN A 124 3.63 22.91 4.38
N GLY A 125 2.89 23.89 3.84
CA GLY A 125 3.44 24.95 3.02
C GLY A 125 3.46 24.59 1.54
N GLU A 126 3.66 25.60 0.68
CA GLU A 126 3.55 25.44 -0.78
C GLU A 126 4.57 24.43 -1.35
N ALA A 127 5.76 24.36 -0.76
CA ALA A 127 6.85 23.48 -1.20
C ALA A 127 6.72 22.00 -0.75
N ASN A 128 5.64 21.62 -0.06
CA ASN A 128 5.45 20.25 0.44
C ASN A 128 4.14 19.61 -0.06
N ARG A 129 3.52 20.19 -1.09
CA ARG A 129 2.27 19.70 -1.66
C ARG A 129 2.57 18.67 -2.73
N LEU A 130 1.91 17.51 -2.64
CA LEU A 130 1.93 16.53 -3.72
C LEU A 130 0.87 16.93 -4.75
N THR A 131 1.31 17.55 -5.84
CA THR A 131 0.49 18.06 -6.95
C THR A 131 0.52 17.10 -8.14
N ALA A 132 -0.30 17.35 -9.17
CA ALA A 132 -0.50 16.39 -10.26
C ALA A 132 0.79 15.91 -10.94
N ASN A 133 0.87 14.60 -11.19
CA ASN A 133 2.01 13.90 -11.81
C ASN A 133 3.27 13.87 -10.94
N GLU A 134 3.15 14.11 -9.64
CA GLU A 134 4.23 13.95 -8.68
C GLU A 134 4.07 12.68 -7.86
N SER A 135 5.20 12.16 -7.41
CA SER A 135 5.27 11.07 -6.45
C SER A 135 6.12 11.44 -5.24
N VAL A 136 5.85 10.79 -4.12
CA VAL A 136 6.67 10.83 -2.92
C VAL A 136 6.85 9.40 -2.42
N SER A 137 8.09 9.07 -2.05
CA SER A 137 8.46 7.78 -1.47
C SER A 137 9.13 8.00 -0.12
N TRP A 138 8.81 7.14 0.84
CA TRP A 138 9.39 7.17 2.18
C TRP A 138 9.38 5.78 2.81
N ARG A 139 10.23 5.58 3.80
CA ARG A 139 10.24 4.40 4.66
C ARG A 139 9.61 4.74 6.00
N ALA A 140 8.66 3.92 6.42
CA ALA A 140 8.10 3.92 7.77
C ALA A 140 8.67 2.74 8.55
N THR A 141 9.19 3.00 9.75
CA THR A 141 9.68 1.97 10.69
C THR A 141 8.91 2.09 12.00
N PHE A 142 8.16 1.05 12.33
CA PHE A 142 7.34 0.95 13.53
C PHE A 142 8.12 0.21 14.63
N SER A 143 7.87 0.53 15.90
CA SER A 143 8.49 -0.18 17.03
C SER A 143 7.94 -1.59 17.25
N GLN A 144 6.91 -1.99 16.50
CA GLN A 144 6.27 -3.31 16.53
C GLN A 144 5.74 -3.67 15.14
N ASP A 145 5.34 -4.93 14.98
CA ASP A 145 4.70 -5.38 13.75
C ASP A 145 3.29 -4.78 13.61
N VAL A 146 2.96 -4.36 12.39
CA VAL A 146 1.67 -3.75 12.04
C VAL A 146 1.22 -4.27 10.68
N THR A 147 -0.09 -4.46 10.50
CA THR A 147 -0.70 -4.74 9.19
C THR A 147 -1.61 -3.60 8.82
N PHE A 148 -1.57 -3.13 7.57
CA PHE A 148 -2.46 -2.06 7.12
C PHE A 148 -3.79 -2.64 6.64
N THR A 149 -4.89 -2.09 7.12
CA THR A 149 -6.25 -2.55 6.78
C THR A 149 -6.96 -1.58 5.84
N ASN A 150 -6.69 -0.27 5.96
CA ASN A 150 -7.36 0.74 5.16
C ASN A 150 -6.55 2.04 5.05
N TYR A 151 -6.88 2.82 4.02
CA TYR A 151 -6.26 4.11 3.74
C TYR A 151 -7.30 5.13 3.29
N ALA A 152 -7.08 6.40 3.61
CA ALA A 152 -7.80 7.48 2.95
C ALA A 152 -6.90 8.71 2.70
N ALA A 153 -7.05 9.31 1.54
CA ALA A 153 -6.32 10.51 1.14
C ALA A 153 -7.21 11.76 1.31
N HIS A 154 -6.67 12.80 1.93
CA HIS A 154 -7.29 14.12 2.02
C HIS A 154 -6.79 15.00 0.87
N VAL A 155 -7.69 15.32 -0.06
CA VAL A 155 -7.43 16.26 -1.15
C VAL A 155 -7.92 17.64 -0.74
N GLN A 156 -7.03 18.62 -0.83
CA GLN A 156 -7.27 20.02 -0.49
C GLN A 156 -7.07 20.92 -1.72
N GLY A 157 -7.45 22.19 -1.61
CA GLY A 157 -7.33 23.14 -2.72
C GLY A 157 -8.42 22.98 -3.79
N LEU A 158 -9.55 22.37 -3.41
CA LEU A 158 -10.72 22.27 -4.28
C LEU A 158 -11.44 23.61 -4.36
N THR A 159 -12.23 23.82 -5.41
CA THR A 159 -13.07 25.03 -5.49
C THR A 159 -14.18 25.01 -4.43
N THR A 160 -14.81 26.16 -4.18
CA THR A 160 -16.01 26.26 -3.34
C THR A 160 -17.15 25.37 -3.85
N ALA A 161 -17.30 25.25 -5.17
CA ALA A 161 -18.31 24.37 -5.78
C ALA A 161 -18.04 22.87 -5.54
N GLN A 162 -16.81 22.51 -5.20
CA GLN A 162 -16.38 21.15 -4.88
C GLN A 162 -16.22 20.92 -3.36
N GLY A 163 -16.68 21.87 -2.52
CA GLY A 163 -16.62 21.75 -1.06
C GLY A 163 -15.27 22.12 -0.42
N GLY A 164 -14.31 22.64 -1.18
CA GLY A 164 -13.00 23.11 -0.69
C GLY A 164 -11.98 22.00 -0.34
N SER A 165 -12.43 20.88 0.21
CA SER A 165 -11.62 19.67 0.42
C SER A 165 -12.49 18.42 0.56
N ALA A 166 -11.91 17.24 0.33
CA ALA A 166 -12.63 15.98 0.46
C ALA A 166 -11.68 14.82 0.75
N TRP A 167 -12.24 13.73 1.26
CA TRP A 167 -11.56 12.49 1.61
C TRP A 167 -11.95 11.37 0.68
N TYR A 168 -10.98 10.58 0.27
CA TYR A 168 -11.19 9.48 -0.67
C TYR A 168 -10.49 8.22 -0.22
N THR A 169 -11.15 7.08 -0.41
CA THR A 169 -10.57 5.75 -0.20
C THR A 169 -10.11 5.14 -1.53
N PRO A 170 -9.22 4.14 -1.46
CA PRO A 170 -8.94 3.28 -2.58
C PRO A 170 -10.22 2.64 -3.12
N SER A 171 -10.33 2.59 -4.45
CA SER A 171 -11.25 1.64 -5.10
C SER A 171 -10.78 0.23 -4.77
N VAL A 172 -11.71 -0.64 -4.36
CA VAL A 172 -11.41 -2.06 -4.13
C VAL A 172 -10.89 -2.66 -5.44
N VAL A 173 -9.59 -2.86 -5.53
CA VAL A 173 -8.97 -3.66 -6.60
C VAL A 173 -8.97 -5.09 -6.10
N THR A 174 -9.78 -5.95 -6.69
CA THR A 174 -9.69 -7.40 -6.43
C THR A 174 -8.26 -7.84 -6.77
N PRO A 175 -7.53 -8.50 -5.86
CA PRO A 175 -6.18 -8.99 -6.14
C PRO A 175 -6.20 -9.84 -7.41
N VAL A 176 -5.41 -9.47 -8.42
CA VAL A 176 -5.25 -10.28 -9.63
C VAL A 176 -4.38 -11.48 -9.24
N PRO A 177 -4.85 -12.74 -9.41
CA PRO A 177 -4.04 -13.91 -9.10
C PRO A 177 -2.73 -13.89 -9.90
N GLU A 178 -1.61 -14.04 -9.20
CA GLU A 178 -0.29 -13.94 -9.83
C GLU A 178 -0.09 -15.04 -10.89
N PRO A 179 0.64 -14.76 -11.99
CA PRO A 179 1.03 -15.77 -12.98
C PRO A 179 1.78 -16.95 -12.35
N GLU A 180 2.55 -16.68 -11.30
CA GLU A 180 3.35 -17.66 -10.54
C GLU A 180 2.46 -18.69 -9.83
N SER A 181 1.30 -18.26 -9.31
CA SER A 181 0.33 -19.14 -8.64
C SER A 181 -0.30 -20.13 -9.63
N LEU A 182 -0.57 -19.67 -10.86
CA LEU A 182 -1.02 -20.54 -11.96
C LEU A 182 0.10 -21.48 -12.42
N GLY A 183 1.35 -20.99 -12.49
CA GLY A 183 2.53 -21.78 -12.83
C GLY A 183 2.78 -22.91 -11.83
N MET A 184 2.75 -22.62 -10.54
CA MET A 184 2.93 -23.60 -9.47
C MET A 184 1.76 -24.59 -9.39
N PHE A 185 0.52 -24.15 -9.65
CA PHE A 185 -0.63 -25.03 -9.77
C PHE A 185 -0.50 -25.98 -10.97
N ALA A 186 -0.08 -25.47 -12.14
CA ALA A 186 0.15 -26.26 -13.34
C ALA A 186 1.32 -27.26 -13.17
N LEU A 187 2.40 -26.85 -12.51
CA LEU A 187 3.51 -27.73 -12.14
C LEU A 187 3.08 -28.81 -11.15
N GLY A 188 2.27 -28.45 -10.14
CA GLY A 188 1.70 -29.39 -9.19
C GLY A 188 0.82 -30.45 -9.86
N LEU A 189 -0.04 -30.04 -10.79
CA LEU A 189 -0.84 -30.96 -11.60
C LEU A 189 0.02 -31.81 -12.55
N GLY A 190 1.05 -31.23 -13.16
CA GLY A 190 2.01 -31.95 -14.01
C GLY A 190 2.71 -33.08 -13.26
N LEU A 191 3.15 -32.84 -12.02
CA LEU A 191 3.79 -33.86 -11.19
C LEU A 191 2.83 -34.97 -10.76
N LEU A 192 1.55 -34.67 -10.51
CA LEU A 192 0.53 -35.66 -10.16
C LEU A 192 0.21 -36.60 -11.32
N THR A 193 0.10 -36.09 -12.56
CA THR A 193 -0.15 -36.93 -13.75
C THR A 193 1.02 -37.87 -14.08
N LEU A 194 2.26 -37.42 -13.89
CA LEU A 194 3.46 -38.25 -14.05
C LEU A 194 3.54 -39.35 -12.97
N SER A 195 3.11 -39.03 -11.75
CA SER A 195 3.06 -39.98 -10.63
C SER A 195 1.98 -41.04 -10.83
N ALA A 196 0.79 -40.65 -11.31
CA ALA A 196 -0.31 -41.56 -11.64
C ALA A 196 0.05 -42.51 -12.79
N ARG A 197 0.78 -42.04 -13.82
CA ARG A 197 1.25 -42.88 -14.94
C ARG A 197 2.27 -43.94 -14.53
N ARG A 198 3.01 -43.73 -13.44
CA ARG A 198 3.98 -44.74 -12.93
C ARG A 198 3.31 -45.88 -12.17
N GLN A 199 2.10 -45.69 -11.63
CA GLN A 199 1.39 -46.74 -10.88
C GLN A 199 0.64 -47.73 -11.78
N ASN A 200 0.27 -47.33 -13.00
CA ASN A 200 -0.41 -48.20 -13.98
C ASN A 200 0.53 -49.03 -14.88
N LYS A 201 1.82 -49.12 -14.57
CA LYS A 201 2.82 -49.95 -15.28
C LYS A 201 3.36 -51.11 -14.43
N LYS A 202 2.52 -51.74 -13.62
CA LYS A 202 2.80 -53.04 -13.00
C LYS A 202 1.83 -54.08 -13.53
#